data_AF-A0ABD0Q0N6-F1
#
_entry.id   AF-A0ABD0Q0N6-F1
#
_cell.length_a   1.000
_cell.length_b   1.000
_cell.length_c   1.000
_cell.angle_alpha   90.00
_cell.angle_beta   90.00
_cell.angle_gamma   90.00
#
_symmetry.space_group_name_H-M   'P 1'
#
loop_
_entity.id
_entity.type
_entity.pdbx_description
1 polymer ?
#
loop_
_entity_poly.entity_id
_entity_poly.type
_entity_poly.pdbx_seq_one_letter_code
_entity_poly.pdbx_strand_id
1 'polypeptide(L)' 'NGEGKDGDYAPTGEMSSDSYPNWLRFHIGINRYELYSRHNPVIEAMLKDLVSQRITSV' A
#
# COMPACT_ATOMS: atom_id res chain seq x y z
N ASN A 1 -5.99 -33.19 4.54
CA ASN A 1 -7.00 -32.51 3.72
C ASN A 1 -7.07 -31.08 4.22
N GLY A 2 -6.71 -30.10 3.39
CA GLY A 2 -6.33 -28.76 3.82
C GLY A 2 -7.49 -27.88 4.28
N GLU A 3 -7.28 -27.15 5.38
CA GLU A 3 -8.15 -26.05 5.80
C GLU A 3 -7.39 -24.74 5.53
N GLY A 4 -7.75 -24.08 4.42
CA GLY A 4 -7.30 -22.74 4.10
C GLY A 4 -7.88 -21.75 5.09
N LYS A 5 -7.01 -21.02 5.80
CA LYS A 5 -7.37 -19.86 6.61
C LYS A 5 -7.59 -18.67 5.68
N ASP A 6 -8.75 -18.67 5.02
CA ASP A 6 -9.18 -17.56 4.19
C ASP A 6 -9.73 -16.44 5.09
N GLY A 7 -8.99 -15.33 5.16
CA GLY A 7 -9.61 -14.07 4.79
C GLY A 7 -10.19 -13.16 5.87
N ASP A 8 -9.80 -13.27 7.14
CA ASP A 8 -10.13 -12.24 8.14
C ASP A 8 -9.18 -11.02 8.03
N TYR A 9 -9.04 -10.50 6.81
CA TYR A 9 -8.51 -9.15 6.60
C TYR A 9 -9.67 -8.19 6.89
N ALA A 10 -9.83 -7.83 8.17
CA ALA A 10 -10.71 -6.76 8.56
C ALA A 10 -10.44 -5.54 7.65
N PRO A 11 -11.45 -4.95 7.00
CA PRO A 11 -11.26 -3.78 6.16
C PRO A 11 -10.77 -2.69 7.09
N THR A 12 -9.51 -2.28 6.88
CA THR A 12 -8.81 -1.28 7.68
C THR A 12 -9.78 -0.18 8.06
N GLY A 13 -10.16 -0.15 9.34
CA GLY A 13 -11.24 0.69 9.86
C GLY A 13 -11.06 2.12 9.41
N GLU A 14 -12.18 2.79 9.12
CA GLU A 14 -12.38 4.11 8.50
C GLU A 14 -11.35 5.20 8.84
N MET A 15 -10.10 5.01 8.46
CA MET A 15 -9.10 6.05 8.36
C MET A 15 -9.28 6.64 6.97
N SER A 16 -9.51 7.95 6.91
CA SER A 16 -9.49 8.70 5.65
C SER A 16 -8.25 8.28 4.86
N SER A 17 -8.41 7.95 3.58
CA SER A 17 -7.34 7.39 2.74
C SER A 17 -6.05 8.24 2.71
N ASP A 18 -6.13 9.49 3.14
CA ASP A 18 -5.01 10.43 3.28
C ASP A 18 -4.16 10.22 4.54
N SER A 19 -4.64 9.47 5.53
CA SER A 19 -3.91 9.16 6.77
C SER A 19 -2.95 7.97 6.65
N TYR A 20 -3.02 7.22 5.55
CA TYR A 20 -2.16 6.06 5.33
C TYR A 20 -0.77 6.47 4.81
N PRO A 21 0.29 5.75 5.20
CA PRO A 21 1.62 5.98 4.64
C PRO A 21 1.65 5.65 3.14
N ASN A 22 2.56 6.29 2.40
CA ASN A 22 2.60 6.19 0.93
C ASN A 22 2.72 4.75 0.41
N TRP A 23 3.51 3.90 1.10
CA TRP A 23 3.61 2.48 0.75
C TRP A 23 2.26 1.77 0.85
N LEU A 24 1.45 2.03 1.89
CA LEU A 24 0.16 1.36 2.05
C LEU A 24 -0.85 1.88 1.03
N ARG A 25 -0.88 3.21 0.80
CA ARG A 25 -1.70 3.85 -0.24
C ARG A 25 -1.40 3.30 -1.62
N PHE A 26 -0.13 3.02 -1.91
CA PHE A 26 0.27 2.36 -3.15
C PHE A 26 -0.35 0.97 -3.25
N HIS A 27 -0.17 0.11 -2.24
CA HIS A 27 -0.64 -1.28 -2.28
C HIS A 27 -2.16 -1.39 -2.40
N ILE A 28 -2.92 -0.56 -1.67
CA ILE A 28 -4.40 -0.56 -1.76
C ILE A 28 -4.91 0.03 -3.09
N GLY A 29 -4.08 0.84 -3.77
CA GLY A 29 -4.43 1.45 -5.06
C GLY A 29 -4.20 0.53 -6.26
N ILE A 30 -3.54 -0.61 -6.07
CA ILE A 30 -3.29 -1.59 -7.12
C ILE A 30 -4.62 -2.21 -7.54
N ASN A 31 -4.89 -2.21 -8.84
CA ASN A 31 -6.09 -2.82 -9.39
C ASN A 31 -5.74 -3.83 -10.50
N ARG A 32 -6.76 -4.54 -11.00
CA ARG A 32 -6.60 -5.61 -12.01
C ARG A 32 -6.10 -5.13 -13.38
N TYR A 33 -6.05 -3.82 -13.62
CA TYR A 33 -5.74 -3.22 -14.92
C TYR A 33 -4.43 -2.42 -14.89
N GLU A 34 -4.10 -1.81 -13.75
CA GLU A 34 -2.90 -1.01 -13.58
C GLU A 34 -2.32 -1.14 -12.17
N LEU A 35 -0.99 -1.07 -12.10
CA LEU A 35 -0.25 -1.05 -10.84
C LEU A 35 -0.35 0.32 -10.16
N TYR A 36 -0.40 1.39 -10.95
CA TYR A 36 -0.61 2.77 -10.50
C TYR A 36 -1.10 3.63 -11.67
N SER A 37 -1.93 4.64 -11.38
CA SER A 37 -2.36 5.61 -12.39
C SER A 37 -1.21 6.54 -12.80
N ARG A 38 -1.18 6.96 -14.08
CA ARG A 38 -0.12 7.82 -14.65
C ARG A 38 0.07 9.14 -13.88
N HIS A 39 -0.98 9.65 -13.26
CA HIS A 39 -0.96 10.92 -12.53
C HIS A 39 -1.13 10.72 -11.02
N ASN A 40 -0.73 9.56 -10.48
CA ASN A 40 -0.87 9.27 -9.07
C ASN A 40 0.25 9.94 -8.24
N PRO A 41 -0.04 10.98 -7.43
CA PRO A 41 0.97 11.68 -6.63
C PRO A 41 1.57 10.80 -5.52
N VAL A 42 0.91 9.70 -5.15
CA VAL A 42 1.42 8.75 -4.14
C VAL A 42 2.73 8.10 -4.60
N ILE A 43 2.93 7.91 -5.91
CA ILE A 43 4.15 7.29 -6.44
C ILE A 43 5.35 8.19 -6.22
N GLU A 44 5.25 9.48 -6.52
CA GLU A 44 6.35 10.42 -6.32
C GLU A 44 6.73 10.52 -4.83
N ALA A 45 5.73 10.59 -3.96
CA ALA A 45 5.93 10.62 -2.52
C ALA A 45 6.55 9.29 -2.00
N MET A 46 6.06 8.14 -2.47
CA MET A 46 6.62 6.82 -2.13
C MET A 46 8.07 6.68 -2.58
N LEU A 47 8.42 7.11 -3.79
CA LEU A 47 9.79 7.07 -4.30
C LEU A 47 10.74 7.91 -3.43
N LYS A 48 10.29 9.09 -2.99
CA LYS A 48 11.06 9.94 -2.08
C LYS A 48 11.26 9.27 -0.71
N ASP A 49 10.23 8.61 -0.19
CA ASP A 49 10.31 7.86 1.06
C ASP A 49 11.31 6.71 0.94
N LEU A 50 11.28 5.93 -0.15
CA LEU A 50 12.21 4.81 -0.38
C LEU A 50 13.68 5.25 -0.38
N VAL A 51 13.97 6.46 -0.87
CA VAL A 51 15.34 7.01 -0.91
C VAL A 51 15.80 7.54 0.45
N SER A 52 14.88 8.02 1.28
CA SER A 52 15.21 8.72 2.53
C SER A 52 14.95 7.93 3.81
N GLN A 53 14.12 6.88 3.74
CA GLN A 53 13.73 6.07 4.88
C GLN A 53 14.90 5.19 5.35
N ARG A 54 15.13 5.17 6.66
CA ARG A 54 16.18 4.36 7.29
C ARG A 54 15.90 2.87 7.10
N ILE A 55 16.89 2.13 6.62
CA ILE A 55 16.85 0.66 6.54
C ILE A 55 16.88 0.07 7.96
N THR A 56 15.90 -0.77 8.29
CA THR A 56 15.76 -1.37 9.63
C THR A 56 16.20 -2.83 9.72
N SER A 57 16.29 -3.56 8.59
CA SER A 57 16.72 -4.95 8.51
C SER A 57 17.36 -5.20 7.15
N VAL A 58 18.39 -6.06 7.10
CA VAL A 58 19.08 -6.52 5.87
C VAL A 58 19.24 -8.02 5.88
#